data_AF-A0A964L1Q3-F1
#
_entry.id   AF-A0A964L1Q3-F1
#
_cell.length_a   1.000
_cell.length_b   1.000
_cell.length_c   1.000
_cell.angle_alpha   90.00
_cell.angle_beta   90.00
_cell.angle_gamma   90.00
#
_symmetry.space_group_name_H-M   'P 1'
#
loop_
_entity.id
_entity.type
_entity.pdbx_description
1 polymer ?
#
loop_
_entity_poly.entity_id
_entity_poly.type
_entity_poly.pdbx_seq_one_letter_code
_entity_poly.pdbx_strand_id
1 'polypeptide(L)'
;MPEKQTAPFAQEPRFSHGQASRTALLFCNLGTPASPAAADVRRFLAEFLSDPRVVEIPRLLWLLILHGIILRVRPAKSAAKYASIWTPEGSPLKVWTEKQTLGLQRWLTEAGHEVTVRYAMRYGQTSIAEQLDRLKAEGVTRVLVLPA
;
A
#
# COMPACT_ATOMS: atom_id res chain seq x y z
N MET A 1 22.56 21.33 -10.24
CA MET A 1 21.59 21.20 -9.12
C MET A 1 20.22 21.05 -9.74
N PRO A 2 19.47 19.96 -9.50
CA PRO A 2 18.18 19.79 -10.14
C PRO A 2 17.18 20.80 -9.57
N GLU A 3 16.47 21.44 -10.50
CA GLU A 3 15.47 22.48 -10.28
C GLU A 3 14.33 21.94 -9.40
N LYS A 4 14.10 22.58 -8.24
CA LYS A 4 12.97 22.23 -7.36
C LYS A 4 11.67 22.67 -8.05
N GLN A 5 10.89 21.70 -8.53
CA GLN A 5 9.54 21.93 -9.04
C GLN A 5 8.70 22.69 -7.99
N THR A 6 8.18 23.84 -8.40
CA THR A 6 7.49 24.85 -7.57
C THR A 6 5.97 24.81 -7.71
N ALA A 7 5.42 23.83 -8.44
CA ALA A 7 3.97 23.69 -8.64
C ALA A 7 3.33 22.87 -7.51
N PRO A 8 2.13 23.26 -7.01
CA PRO A 8 1.41 22.52 -5.98
C PRO A 8 0.86 21.17 -6.46
N PHE A 9 0.92 20.90 -7.76
CA PHE A 9 0.43 19.67 -8.38
C PHE A 9 1.53 19.02 -9.23
N ALA A 10 1.56 17.70 -9.21
CA ALA A 10 2.41 16.94 -10.12
C ALA A 10 1.95 17.15 -11.57
N GLN A 11 2.91 17.18 -12.51
CA GLN A 11 2.60 17.28 -13.93
C GLN A 11 1.82 16.03 -14.39
N GLU A 12 0.68 16.26 -15.03
CA GLU A 12 -0.14 15.21 -15.62
C GLU A 12 0.57 14.56 -16.83
N PRO A 13 0.53 13.22 -16.98
CA PRO A 13 0.97 12.57 -18.21
C PRO A 13 0.18 13.08 -19.41
N ARG A 14 0.80 13.03 -20.60
CA ARG A 14 0.13 13.43 -21.85
C ARG A 14 -1.11 12.55 -22.07
N PHE A 15 -2.27 13.19 -22.18
CA PHE A 15 -3.54 12.56 -22.49
C PHE A 15 -3.97 12.93 -23.92
N SER A 16 -4.41 11.95 -24.70
CA SER A 16 -4.98 12.18 -26.04
C SER A 16 -6.49 11.95 -26.01
N HIS A 17 -7.28 12.93 -26.46
CA HIS A 17 -8.71 12.77 -26.60
C HIS A 17 -9.03 11.66 -27.62
N GLY A 18 -9.97 10.77 -27.28
CA GLY A 18 -10.36 9.64 -28.13
C GLY A 18 -9.46 8.40 -28.00
N GLN A 19 -8.45 8.40 -27.12
CA GLN A 19 -7.68 7.19 -26.83
C GLN A 19 -8.57 6.11 -26.18
N ALA A 20 -8.31 4.84 -26.49
CA ALA A 20 -9.03 3.71 -25.89
C ALA A 20 -8.85 3.70 -24.36
N SER A 21 -9.93 3.40 -23.63
CA SER A 21 -9.87 3.36 -22.17
C SER A 21 -9.04 2.17 -21.70
N ARG A 22 -8.00 2.43 -20.91
CA ARG A 22 -7.21 1.38 -20.29
C ARG A 22 -7.66 1.20 -18.84
N THR A 23 -8.09 -0.02 -18.52
CA THR A 23 -8.63 -0.36 -17.20
C THR A 23 -7.59 -1.12 -16.36
N ALA A 24 -7.46 -0.75 -15.09
CA ALA A 24 -6.70 -1.50 -14.12
C ALA A 24 -7.55 -1.88 -12.90
N LEU A 25 -7.21 -3.00 -12.27
CA LEU A 25 -7.76 -3.43 -10.99
C LEU A 25 -6.68 -3.29 -9.93
N LEU A 26 -6.98 -2.50 -8.89
CA LEU A 26 -6.13 -2.29 -7.73
C LEU A 26 -6.67 -3.11 -6.54
N PHE A 27 -6.00 -4.21 -6.24
CA PHE A 27 -6.33 -5.12 -5.15
C PHE A 27 -5.74 -4.59 -3.83
N CYS A 28 -6.58 -4.02 -2.98
CA CYS A 28 -6.18 -3.25 -1.81
C CYS A 28 -6.26 -4.09 -0.54
N ASN A 29 -5.13 -4.21 0.16
CA ASN A 29 -5.04 -4.89 1.45
C ASN A 29 -4.47 -3.94 2.52
N LEU A 30 -4.51 -4.35 3.78
CA LEU A 30 -4.04 -3.57 4.92
C LEU A 30 -2.55 -3.23 4.81
N GLY A 31 -1.73 -4.22 4.47
CA GLY A 31 -0.28 -4.13 4.50
C GLY A 31 0.36 -4.82 5.70
N THR A 32 1.68 -4.82 5.68
CA THR A 32 2.54 -5.52 6.63
C THR A 32 3.85 -4.75 6.77
N PRO A 33 4.57 -4.83 7.89
CA PRO A 33 5.92 -4.28 7.98
C PRO A 33 6.84 -4.87 6.90
N ALA A 34 7.87 -4.10 6.52
CA ALA A 34 8.84 -4.51 5.50
C ALA A 34 9.68 -5.73 5.93
N SER A 35 9.90 -5.88 7.24
CA SER A 35 10.59 -7.02 7.84
C SER A 35 10.07 -7.26 9.26
N PRO A 36 10.41 -8.39 9.92
CA PRO A 36 10.05 -8.62 11.31
C PRO A 36 10.96 -7.83 12.28
N ALA A 37 11.90 -7.02 11.78
CA ALA A 37 12.76 -6.20 12.62
C ALA A 37 11.95 -5.12 13.37
N ALA A 38 12.30 -4.86 14.63
CA ALA A 38 11.57 -3.93 15.49
C ALA A 38 11.45 -2.51 14.89
N ALA A 39 12.45 -2.07 14.12
CA ALA A 39 12.43 -0.76 13.46
C ALA A 39 11.34 -0.67 12.38
N ASP A 40 11.20 -1.69 11.53
CA ASP A 40 10.20 -1.73 10.46
C ASP A 40 8.80 -1.95 11.02
N VAL A 41 8.68 -2.79 12.05
CA VAL A 41 7.43 -2.97 12.80
C VAL A 41 7.01 -1.67 13.47
N ARG A 42 7.94 -0.91 14.06
CA ARG A 42 7.66 0.40 14.63
C ARG A 42 7.15 1.38 13.57
N ARG A 43 7.77 1.42 12.39
CA ARG A 43 7.34 2.30 11.28
C ARG A 43 5.93 1.94 10.81
N PHE A 44 5.66 0.66 10.59
CA PHE A 44 4.34 0.16 10.22
C PHE A 44 3.28 0.50 11.27
N LEU A 45 3.56 0.26 12.56
CA LEU A 45 2.64 0.59 13.65
C LEU A 45 2.41 2.09 13.77
N ALA A 46 3.41 2.91 13.49
CA ALA A 46 3.26 4.37 13.50
C ALA A 46 2.27 4.81 12.43
N GLU A 47 2.37 4.28 11.21
CA GLU A 47 1.42 4.57 10.13
C GLU A 47 0.01 4.05 10.46
N PHE A 48 -0.10 2.77 10.83
CA PHE A 48 -1.37 2.10 11.09
C PHE A 48 -2.15 2.75 12.23
N LEU A 49 -1.49 2.97 13.36
CA LEU A 49 -2.16 3.50 14.56
C LEU A 49 -2.34 5.02 14.51
N SER A 50 -1.69 5.73 13.58
CA SER A 50 -1.96 7.17 13.38
C SER A 50 -3.23 7.44 12.59
N ASP A 51 -3.81 6.42 11.95
CA ASP A 51 -5.02 6.58 11.15
C ASP A 51 -6.26 6.81 12.05
N PRO A 52 -6.96 7.95 11.92
CA PRO A 52 -8.16 8.24 12.70
C PRO A 52 -9.32 7.28 12.43
N ARG A 53 -9.26 6.50 11.34
CA ARG A 53 -10.23 5.44 11.04
C ARG A 53 -9.96 4.14 11.81
N VAL A 54 -8.77 4.03 12.42
CA VAL A 54 -8.37 2.87 13.24
C VAL A 54 -8.50 3.17 14.73
N VAL A 55 -8.21 4.41 15.13
CA VAL A 55 -8.31 4.85 16.52
C VAL A 55 -9.15 6.12 16.64
N GLU A 56 -10.26 6.02 17.37
CA GLU A 56 -11.27 7.08 17.50
C GLU A 56 -11.02 8.08 18.64
N ILE A 57 -9.88 7.99 19.33
CA ILE A 57 -9.46 8.92 20.40
C ILE A 57 -9.07 10.28 19.78
N PRO A 58 -9.35 11.42 20.44
CA PRO A 58 -8.93 12.74 19.95
C PRO A 58 -7.47 12.77 19.49
N ARG A 59 -7.26 13.15 18.22
CA ARG A 59 -6.00 12.94 17.49
C ARG A 59 -4.76 13.43 18.23
N LEU A 60 -4.83 14.62 18.83
CA LEU A 60 -3.69 15.20 19.52
C LEU A 60 -3.28 14.37 20.74
N LEU A 61 -4.25 13.97 21.57
CA LEU A 61 -4.02 13.12 22.75
C LEU A 61 -3.47 11.75 22.32
N TRP A 62 -4.06 11.16 21.28
CA TRP A 62 -3.62 9.87 20.78
C TRP A 62 -2.21 9.90 20.21
N LEU A 63 -1.85 10.91 19.42
CA LEU A 63 -0.50 11.00 18.84
C LEU A 63 0.58 11.15 19.92
N LEU A 64 0.28 11.84 21.03
CA LEU A 64 1.16 11.93 22.20
C LEU A 64 1.35 10.55 22.86
N ILE A 65 0.26 9.80 23.06
CA ILE A 65 0.31 8.43 23.63
C ILE A 65 1.07 7.48 22.68
N LEU A 66 0.78 7.57 21.38
CA LEU A 66 1.36 6.73 20.34
C LEU A 66 2.88 6.90 20.29
N HIS A 67 3.35 8.13 20.14
CA HIS A 67 4.79 8.43 20.00
C HIS A 67 5.54 8.49 21.34
N GLY A 68 4.83 8.73 22.44
CA GLY A 68 5.40 8.77 23.79
C GLY A 68 5.57 7.40 24.42
N ILE A 69 4.57 6.52 24.33
CA ILE A 69 4.53 5.24 25.06
C ILE A 69 4.53 4.06 24.09
N ILE A 70 3.54 3.99 23.19
CA ILE A 70 3.26 2.79 22.39
C ILE A 70 4.45 2.43 21.49
N LEU A 71 4.92 3.38 20.69
CA LEU A 71 6.02 3.17 19.74
C LEU A 71 7.41 3.05 20.39
N ARG A 72 7.52 3.27 21.70
CA ARG A 72 8.78 3.08 22.46
C ARG A 72 8.84 1.71 23.12
N VAL A 73 7.72 1.21 23.64
CA VAL A 73 7.69 0.01 24.50
C VAL A 73 7.21 -1.23 23.75
N ARG A 74 6.22 -1.08 22.85
CA ARG A 74 5.50 -2.19 22.22
C ARG A 74 6.15 -2.84 20.98
N PRO A 75 7.06 -2.18 20.21
CA PRO A 75 7.57 -2.77 18.97
C PRO A 75 8.32 -4.08 19.17
N ALA A 76 9.13 -4.23 20.23
CA ALA A 76 9.89 -5.47 20.46
C ALA A 76 8.99 -6.70 20.62
N LYS A 77 7.91 -6.56 21.42
CA LYS A 77 6.91 -7.63 21.59
C LYS A 77 6.15 -7.93 20.29
N SER A 78 5.85 -6.91 19.49
CA SER A 78 5.14 -7.08 18.22
C SER A 78 6.05 -7.72 17.17
N ALA A 79 7.32 -7.33 17.13
CA ALA A 79 8.34 -7.89 16.25
C ALA A 79 8.53 -9.38 16.47
N ALA A 80 8.55 -9.85 17.73
CA ALA A 80 8.61 -11.27 18.04
C ALA A 80 7.42 -12.05 17.45
N LYS A 81 6.21 -11.47 17.45
CA LYS A 81 5.02 -12.08 16.83
C LYS A 81 5.09 -12.10 15.31
N TYR A 82 5.59 -11.03 14.68
CA TYR A 82 5.83 -11.04 13.24
C TYR A 82 6.89 -12.07 12.87
N ALA A 83 7.98 -12.15 13.64
CA ALA A 83 9.05 -13.12 13.45
C ALA A 83 8.56 -14.57 13.55
N SER A 84 7.65 -14.88 14.48
CA SER A 84 7.15 -16.26 14.67
C SER A 84 6.35 -16.81 13.49
N ILE A 85 5.85 -15.95 12.60
CA ILE A 85 5.10 -16.34 11.40
C ILE A 85 5.81 -15.94 10.10
N TRP A 86 7.03 -15.42 10.20
CA TRP A 86 7.77 -14.93 9.03
C TRP A 86 8.30 -16.10 8.22
N THR A 87 8.12 -16.07 6.91
CA THR A 87 8.64 -17.12 6.00
C THR A 87 9.89 -16.60 5.27
N PRO A 88 10.68 -17.48 4.64
CA PRO A 88 11.78 -17.05 3.77
C PRO A 88 11.35 -16.10 2.65
N GLU A 89 10.11 -16.25 2.17
CA GLU A 89 9.52 -15.40 1.13
C GLU A 89 8.99 -14.06 1.67
N GLY A 90 8.84 -13.93 3.00
CA GLY A 90 8.43 -12.69 3.66
C GLY A 90 7.21 -12.85 4.57
N SER A 91 6.45 -11.76 4.70
CA SER A 91 5.18 -11.78 5.44
C SER A 91 4.14 -12.63 4.69
N PRO A 92 3.48 -13.60 5.35
CA PRO A 92 2.44 -14.42 4.73
C PRO A 92 1.36 -13.60 4.03
N LEU A 93 0.93 -12.48 4.62
CA LEU A 93 -0.07 -11.59 4.02
C LEU A 93 0.38 -11.09 2.64
N LYS A 94 1.62 -10.60 2.55
CA LYS A 94 2.17 -10.07 1.30
C LYS A 94 2.35 -11.18 0.27
N VAL A 95 2.92 -12.31 0.67
CA VAL A 95 3.14 -13.48 -0.19
C VAL A 95 1.83 -13.96 -0.81
N TRP A 96 0.78 -14.08 -0.01
CA TRP A 96 -0.53 -14.51 -0.52
C TRP A 96 -1.21 -13.43 -1.35
N THR A 97 -1.10 -12.15 -0.98
CA THR A 97 -1.62 -11.03 -1.79
C THR A 97 -1.00 -11.02 -3.18
N GLU A 98 0.32 -11.24 -3.29
CA GLU A 98 1.03 -11.36 -4.56
C GLU A 98 0.53 -12.54 -5.40
N LYS A 99 0.41 -13.72 -4.79
CA LYS A 99 -0.11 -14.92 -5.46
C LYS A 99 -1.55 -14.74 -5.94
N GLN A 100 -2.41 -14.13 -5.13
CA GLN A 100 -3.80 -13.83 -5.48
C GLN A 100 -3.87 -12.83 -6.63
N THR A 101 -3.04 -11.80 -6.63
CA THR A 101 -2.94 -10.80 -7.70
C THR A 101 -2.56 -11.46 -9.03
N LEU A 102 -1.56 -12.34 -9.02
CA LEU A 102 -1.15 -13.10 -10.20
C LEU A 102 -2.25 -14.09 -10.66
N GLY A 103 -2.95 -14.73 -9.72
CA GLY A 103 -4.09 -15.59 -10.03
C GLY A 103 -5.23 -14.82 -10.69
N LEU A 104 -5.59 -13.66 -10.15
CA LEU A 104 -6.64 -12.79 -10.66
C LEU A 104 -6.29 -12.23 -12.04
N GLN A 105 -5.04 -11.82 -12.26
CA GLN A 105 -4.55 -11.39 -13.57
C GLN A 105 -4.74 -12.49 -14.60
N ARG A 106 -4.27 -13.72 -14.31
CA ARG A 106 -4.40 -14.86 -15.23
C ARG A 106 -5.85 -15.17 -15.55
N TRP A 107 -6.70 -15.26 -14.52
CA TRP A 107 -8.12 -15.55 -14.70
C TRP A 107 -8.84 -14.51 -15.56
N LEU A 108 -8.57 -13.21 -15.35
CA LEU A 108 -9.14 -12.14 -16.18
C LEU A 108 -8.63 -12.19 -17.63
N THR A 109 -7.35 -12.45 -17.83
CA THR A 109 -6.77 -12.61 -19.18
C THR A 109 -7.38 -13.81 -19.91
N GLU A 110 -7.53 -14.96 -19.25
CA GLU A 110 -8.16 -16.16 -19.81
C GLU A 110 -9.65 -15.93 -20.15
N ALA A 111 -10.34 -15.09 -19.37
CA ALA A 111 -11.71 -14.66 -19.65
C ALA A 111 -11.82 -13.61 -20.78
N GLY A 112 -10.71 -13.20 -21.40
CA GLY A 112 -10.68 -12.22 -22.50
C GLY A 112 -10.78 -10.76 -22.06
N HIS A 113 -10.53 -10.46 -20.78
CA HIS A 113 -10.52 -9.09 -20.27
C HIS A 113 -9.15 -8.44 -20.38
N GLU A 114 -9.08 -7.28 -21.02
CA GLU A 114 -7.88 -6.43 -21.06
C GLU A 114 -7.78 -5.53 -19.82
N VAL A 115 -7.44 -6.14 -18.67
CA VAL A 115 -7.29 -5.44 -17.38
C VAL A 115 -5.91 -5.73 -16.79
N THR A 116 -5.23 -4.67 -16.36
CA THR A 116 -3.98 -4.79 -15.57
C THR A 116 -4.30 -4.89 -14.09
N VAL A 117 -3.87 -5.96 -13.43
CA VAL A 117 -4.09 -6.20 -12.00
C VAL A 117 -2.83 -5.85 -11.21
N ARG A 118 -2.97 -5.03 -10.17
CA ARG A 118 -1.90 -4.69 -9.22
C ARG A 118 -2.42 -4.79 -7.80
N TYR A 119 -1.57 -5.11 -6.84
CA TYR A 119 -1.92 -4.97 -5.43
C TYR A 119 -1.40 -3.66 -4.86
N ALA A 120 -2.07 -3.18 -3.82
CA ALA A 120 -1.62 -2.06 -3.01
C ALA A 120 -1.90 -2.30 -1.53
N MET A 121 -1.06 -1.71 -0.70
CA MET A 121 -1.16 -1.74 0.75
C MET A 121 -1.59 -0.38 1.27
N ARG A 122 -2.52 -0.38 2.23
CA ARG A 122 -2.92 0.85 2.94
C ARG A 122 -1.77 1.40 3.78
N TYR A 123 -1.03 0.52 4.47
CA TYR A 123 0.12 0.87 5.31
C TYR A 123 1.36 0.13 4.84
N GLY A 124 2.52 0.80 4.88
CA GLY A 124 3.77 0.25 4.35
C GLY A 124 3.85 0.29 2.81
N GLN A 125 4.75 -0.53 2.27
CA GLN A 125 5.17 -0.45 0.86
C GLN A 125 4.44 -1.40 -0.10
N THR A 126 4.57 -1.01 -1.36
CA THR A 126 3.56 -1.09 -2.41
C THR A 126 2.32 -0.27 -2.05
N SER A 127 2.48 1.04 -1.79
CA SER A 127 1.39 1.90 -1.30
C SER A 127 0.34 2.19 -2.38
N ILE A 128 -0.90 2.50 -1.96
CA ILE A 128 -1.98 2.91 -2.88
C ILE A 128 -1.56 4.11 -3.74
N ALA A 129 -0.95 5.14 -3.12
CA ALA A 129 -0.52 6.34 -3.84
C ALA A 129 0.51 6.01 -4.94
N GLU A 130 1.56 5.27 -4.59
CA GLU A 130 2.60 4.83 -5.53
C GLU A 130 2.03 4.00 -6.69
N GLN A 131 1.06 3.13 -6.42
CA GLN A 131 0.41 2.34 -7.48
C GLN A 131 -0.49 3.18 -8.37
N LEU A 132 -1.22 4.15 -7.83
CA LEU A 132 -2.03 5.07 -8.63
C LEU A 132 -1.14 5.93 -9.53
N ASP A 133 -0.02 6.44 -9.02
CA ASP A 133 0.94 7.21 -9.81
C ASP A 133 1.52 6.37 -10.96
N ARG A 134 1.88 5.11 -10.70
CA ARG A 134 2.33 4.16 -11.74
C ARG A 134 1.27 3.88 -12.79
N LEU A 135 0.06 3.55 -12.37
CA LEU A 135 -1.05 3.26 -13.29
C LEU A 135 -1.32 4.48 -14.19
N LYS A 136 -1.28 5.67 -13.61
CA LYS A 136 -1.45 6.92 -14.34
C LYS A 136 -0.33 7.16 -15.35
N ALA A 137 0.94 6.93 -14.96
CA ALA A 137 2.08 6.99 -15.88
C ALA A 137 1.99 5.96 -17.03
N GLU A 138 1.31 4.83 -16.80
CA GLU A 138 1.03 3.79 -17.80
C GLU A 138 -0.19 4.11 -18.70
N GLY A 139 -0.81 5.28 -18.54
CA GLY A 139 -1.96 5.71 -19.33
C GLY A 139 -3.27 5.03 -18.95
N VAL A 140 -3.35 4.46 -17.73
CA VAL A 140 -4.61 3.91 -17.21
C VAL A 140 -5.59 5.04 -16.95
N THR A 141 -6.78 4.93 -17.55
CA THR A 141 -7.85 5.94 -17.44
C THR A 141 -8.98 5.50 -16.52
N ARG A 142 -9.03 4.21 -16.16
CA ARG A 142 -10.04 3.65 -15.24
C ARG A 142 -9.39 2.72 -14.24
N VAL A 143 -9.62 2.95 -12.96
CA VAL A 143 -9.15 2.08 -11.87
C VAL A 143 -10.36 1.51 -11.13
N LEU A 144 -10.44 0.19 -11.04
CA LEU A 144 -11.35 -0.53 -10.15
C LEU A 144 -10.61 -0.84 -8.86
N VAL A 145 -11.14 -0.39 -7.73
CA VAL A 145 -10.59 -0.72 -6.42
C VAL A 145 -11.31 -1.95 -5.88
N LEU A 146 -10.56 -3.03 -5.63
CA LEU A 146 -11.06 -4.26 -5.04
C LEU A 146 -10.49 -4.40 -3.62
N PRO A 147 -11.28 -4.23 -2.56
CA PRO A 147 -10.83 -4.56 -1.22
C PRO A 147 -10.61 -6.08 -1.07
N ALA A 148 -9.51 -6.46 -0.42
CA ALA A 148 -9.15 -7.84 -0.09
C ALA A 148 -9.90 -8.39 1.14
#